data_AF-A0A820LVV6-F1
#
_entry.id   AF-A0A820LVV6-F1
#
_cell.length_a   1.000
_cell.length_b   1.000
_cell.length_c   1.000
_cell.angle_alpha   90.00
_cell.angle_beta   90.00
_cell.angle_gamma   90.00
#
_symmetry.space_group_name_H-M   'P 1'
#
loop_
_entity.id
_entity.type
_entity.pdbx_description
1 polymer ?
#
loop_
_entity_poly.entity_id
_entity_poly.type
_entity_poly.pdbx_seq_one_letter_code
_entity_poly.pdbx_strand_id
1 'polypeptide(L)'
;YVLRCIVWNTSDVILQETSITGEKMSDIDVKGWMSGNEDDVQKTDIHYRSMDGEGNFNWRFVYDFLYLPAERCISVKKKEYFWSYDATELAIPPVLNLQVWDNDKFSADDFLGALTLDLN
;
A
#
# COMPACT_ATOMS: atom_id res chain seq x y z
N TYR A 1 17.85 6.45 5.00
CA TYR A 1 17.70 5.95 3.62
C TYR A 1 16.29 6.29 3.16
N VAL A 2 16.02 6.31 1.85
CA VAL A 2 14.69 6.64 1.31
C VAL A 2 14.30 5.55 0.32
N LEU A 3 13.13 4.94 0.51
CA LEU A 3 12.54 4.03 -0.44
C LEU A 3 11.61 4.82 -1.36
N ARG A 4 11.75 4.62 -2.66
CA ARG A 4 10.84 5.17 -3.65
C ARG A 4 10.24 4.03 -4.45
N CYS A 5 8.95 3.81 -4.29
CA CYS A 5 8.20 2.83 -5.08
C CYS A 5 7.31 3.59 -6.07
N ILE A 6 7.37 3.22 -7.35
CA ILE A 6 6.54 3.84 -8.38
C ILE A 6 5.50 2.80 -8.80
N VAL A 7 4.22 3.14 -8.62
CA VAL A 7 3.09 2.38 -9.14
C VAL A 7 2.77 2.95 -10.52
N TRP A 8 3.15 2.24 -11.57
CA TRP A 8 2.87 2.65 -12.95
C TRP A 8 1.41 2.37 -13.29
N ASN A 9 1.05 1.09 -13.28
CA ASN A 9 -0.26 0.61 -13.62
C ASN A 9 -0.57 -0.74 -12.95
N THR A 10 -1.84 -1.14 -13.01
CA THR A 10 -2.31 -2.51 -12.78
C THR A 10 -2.83 -3.10 -14.10
N SER A 11 -2.92 -4.42 -14.16
CA SER A 11 -3.56 -5.15 -15.26
C SER A 11 -4.29 -6.37 -14.72
N ASP A 12 -5.30 -6.86 -15.44
CA ASP A 12 -6.06 -8.07 -15.11
C ASP A 12 -6.66 -8.07 -13.69
N VAL A 13 -6.99 -6.89 -13.16
CA VAL A 13 -7.65 -6.75 -11.86
C VAL A 13 -9.08 -7.29 -11.95
N ILE A 14 -9.51 -8.00 -10.90
CA ILE A 14 -10.86 -8.57 -10.81
C ILE A 14 -11.88 -7.44 -10.71
N LEU A 15 -12.87 -7.44 -11.61
CA LEU A 15 -13.98 -6.50 -11.63
C LEU A 15 -15.06 -6.94 -10.63
N GLN A 16 -15.24 -6.20 -9.52
CA GLN A 16 -16.20 -6.55 -8.47
C GLN A 16 -17.56 -5.85 -8.66
N GLU A 17 -17.59 -4.62 -9.17
CA GLU A 17 -18.82 -3.85 -9.32
C GLU A 17 -19.55 -4.14 -10.66
N THR A 18 -20.85 -3.87 -10.67
CA THR A 18 -21.66 -3.79 -11.89
C THR A 18 -22.21 -2.38 -12.02
N SER A 19 -21.84 -1.69 -13.08
CA SER A 19 -22.27 -0.33 -13.39
C SER A 19 -23.79 -0.23 -13.61
N ILE A 20 -24.31 0.99 -13.62
CA ILE A 20 -25.73 1.27 -13.90
C ILE A 20 -26.19 0.79 -15.29
N THR A 21 -25.27 0.58 -16.22
CA THR A 21 -25.53 0.05 -17.57
C THR A 21 -25.48 -1.49 -17.61
N GLY A 22 -25.13 -2.15 -16.51
CA GLY A 22 -25.03 -3.61 -16.39
C GLY A 22 -23.64 -4.16 -16.72
N GLU A 23 -22.67 -3.30 -17.03
CA GLU A 23 -21.30 -3.70 -17.36
C GLU A 23 -20.44 -3.82 -16.09
N LYS A 24 -19.56 -4.82 -16.03
CA LYS A 24 -18.65 -4.99 -14.90
C LYS A 24 -17.56 -3.92 -14.89
N MET A 25 -17.20 -3.46 -13.69
CA MET A 25 -16.13 -2.48 -13.50
C MET A 25 -15.51 -2.55 -12.10
N SER A 26 -14.40 -1.83 -11.90
CA SER A 26 -13.83 -1.52 -10.58
C SER A 26 -13.23 -0.11 -10.56
N ASP A 27 -13.29 0.54 -9.40
CA ASP A 27 -12.65 1.82 -9.07
C ASP A 27 -11.32 1.51 -8.32
N ILE A 28 -10.22 1.38 -9.05
CA ILE A 28 -8.98 0.77 -8.51
C ILE A 28 -8.13 1.81 -7.76
N ASP A 29 -7.68 1.49 -6.53
CA ASP A 29 -6.56 2.17 -5.87
C ASP A 29 -5.49 1.19 -5.36
N VAL A 30 -4.28 1.69 -5.14
CA VAL A 30 -3.18 0.93 -4.55
C VAL A 30 -2.74 1.59 -3.25
N LYS A 31 -2.64 0.78 -2.19
CA LYS A 31 -2.17 1.18 -0.86
C LYS A 31 -0.81 0.56 -0.60
N GLY A 32 0.06 1.25 0.12
CA GLY A 32 1.39 0.75 0.45
C GLY A 32 1.93 1.27 1.78
N TRP A 33 2.72 0.45 2.47
CA TRP A 33 3.40 0.83 3.71
C TRP A 33 4.63 -0.03 3.98
N MET A 34 5.56 0.51 4.75
CA MET A 34 6.70 -0.23 5.29
C MET A 34 6.31 -0.96 6.58
N SER A 35 6.69 -2.23 6.72
CA SER A 35 6.50 -2.96 7.98
C SER A 35 7.15 -2.22 9.14
N GLY A 36 6.47 -2.15 10.29
CA GLY A 36 6.88 -1.38 11.46
C GLY A 36 6.67 0.14 11.35
N ASN A 37 6.06 0.60 10.25
CA ASN A 37 5.56 1.97 10.08
C ASN A 37 4.14 1.94 9.50
N GLU A 38 3.24 1.18 10.14
CA GLU A 38 1.85 1.01 9.71
C GLU A 38 1.01 2.29 9.82
N ASP A 39 1.50 3.32 10.51
CA ASP A 39 0.86 4.64 10.57
C ASP A 39 1.12 5.49 9.30
N ASP A 40 2.15 5.15 8.51
CA ASP A 40 2.50 5.80 7.23
C ASP A 40 2.02 4.97 6.03
N VAL A 41 0.72 4.70 6.00
CA VAL A 41 0.07 4.12 4.82
C VAL A 41 -0.11 5.21 3.78
N GLN A 42 0.49 5.00 2.61
CA GLN A 42 0.32 5.86 1.44
C GLN A 42 -0.62 5.17 0.45
N LYS A 43 -1.35 5.97 -0.33
CA LYS A 43 -2.27 5.48 -1.37
C LYS A 43 -2.16 6.30 -2.65
N THR A 44 -2.48 5.68 -3.77
CA THR A 44 -2.61 6.37 -5.05
C THR A 44 -3.89 7.20 -5.08
N ASP A 45 -4.10 7.93 -6.17
CA ASP A 45 -5.44 8.32 -6.60
C ASP A 45 -6.25 7.08 -7.04
N ILE A 46 -7.56 7.28 -7.22
CA ILE A 46 -8.47 6.22 -7.66
C ILE A 46 -8.59 6.28 -9.18
N HIS A 47 -8.34 5.15 -9.84
CA HIS A 47 -8.64 4.97 -11.25
C HIS A 47 -10.10 4.52 -11.41
N TYR A 48 -10.97 5.47 -11.74
CA TYR A 48 -12.40 5.22 -11.81
C TYR A 48 -12.80 4.40 -13.04
N ARG A 49 -13.72 3.46 -12.85
CA ARG A 49 -14.41 2.69 -13.90
C ARG A 49 -13.47 1.95 -14.84
N SER A 50 -12.53 1.20 -14.27
CA SER A 50 -11.79 0.20 -15.02
C SER A 50 -12.76 -0.87 -15.51
N MET A 51 -12.86 -1.05 -16.83
CA MET A 51 -13.79 -2.01 -17.46
C MET A 51 -13.10 -3.31 -17.87
N ASP A 52 -11.77 -3.31 -17.88
CA ASP A 52 -10.89 -4.38 -18.34
C ASP A 52 -9.86 -4.80 -17.28
N GLY A 53 -9.87 -4.17 -16.10
CA GLY A 53 -8.96 -4.45 -15.01
C GLY A 53 -7.64 -3.67 -15.10
N GLU A 54 -7.49 -2.76 -16.08
CA GLU A 54 -6.36 -1.83 -16.13
C GLU A 54 -6.61 -0.59 -15.26
N GLY A 55 -5.57 -0.14 -14.57
CA GLY A 55 -5.57 1.10 -13.80
C GLY A 55 -4.23 1.81 -13.98
N ASN A 56 -4.24 3.12 -14.26
CA ASN A 56 -3.03 3.89 -14.58
C ASN A 56 -2.83 5.02 -13.56
N PHE A 57 -1.66 5.05 -12.92
CA PHE A 57 -1.41 5.93 -11.76
C PHE A 57 -0.17 6.81 -11.95
N ASN A 58 0.95 6.24 -12.41
CA ASN A 58 2.26 6.91 -12.41
C ASN A 58 2.54 7.60 -11.05
N TRP A 59 2.23 6.88 -9.97
CA TRP A 59 2.26 7.40 -8.62
C TRP A 59 3.55 6.99 -7.90
N ARG A 60 4.07 7.84 -7.01
CA ARG A 60 5.31 7.56 -6.29
C ARG A 60 5.09 7.59 -4.79
N PHE A 61 5.21 6.43 -4.16
CA PHE A 61 5.35 6.33 -2.71
C PHE A 61 6.78 6.65 -2.29
N VAL A 62 6.93 7.39 -1.20
CA VAL A 62 8.23 7.80 -0.66
C VAL A 62 8.23 7.56 0.84
N TYR A 63 9.08 6.64 1.29
CA TYR A 63 9.20 6.28 2.71
C TYR A 63 10.60 6.62 3.22
N ASP A 64 10.65 7.41 4.29
CA ASP A 64 11.88 7.66 5.04
C ASP A 64 12.06 6.59 6.11
N PHE A 65 13.25 6.00 6.18
CA PHE A 65 13.56 4.99 7.18
C PHE A 65 15.04 4.96 7.55
N LEU A 66 15.33 4.48 8.76
CA LEU A 66 16.69 4.26 9.24
C LEU A 66 17.10 2.81 8.95
N TYR A 67 17.89 2.61 7.89
CA TYR A 67 18.50 1.32 7.59
C TYR A 67 19.78 1.13 8.41
N LEU A 68 19.95 -0.05 8.98
CA LEU A 68 21.12 -0.50 9.74
C LEU A 68 21.91 -1.51 8.89
N PRO A 69 23.01 -1.10 8.23
CA PRO A 69 23.68 -1.93 7.24
C PRO A 69 24.33 -3.21 7.79
N ALA A 70 24.78 -3.20 9.06
CA ALA A 70 25.44 -4.36 9.66
C ALA A 70 24.45 -5.49 9.95
N GLU A 71 23.23 -5.14 10.35
CA GLU A 71 22.14 -6.05 10.67
C GLU A 71 21.24 -6.37 9.48
N ARG A 72 21.31 -5.60 8.39
CA ARG A 72 20.41 -5.66 7.23
C ARG A 72 18.93 -5.52 7.62
N CYS A 73 18.69 -4.59 8.53
CA CYS A 73 17.38 -4.31 9.13
C CYS A 73 17.08 -2.81 9.07
N ILE A 74 15.83 -2.45 9.35
CA ILE A 74 15.41 -1.08 9.63
C ILE A 74 15.16 -0.92 11.13
N SER A 75 15.49 0.25 11.66
CA SER A 75 15.15 0.65 13.01
C SER A 75 13.77 1.30 13.02
N VAL A 76 12.87 0.77 13.84
CA VAL A 76 11.52 1.31 14.04
C VAL A 76 11.30 1.62 15.52
N LYS A 77 10.67 2.77 15.77
CA LYS A 77 10.29 3.20 17.12
C LYS A 77 8.84 2.84 17.37
N LYS A 78 8.60 1.85 18.24
CA LYS A 78 7.25 1.47 18.62
C LYS A 78 6.98 1.92 20.05
N LYS A 79 5.91 2.70 20.22
CA LYS A 79 5.33 2.94 21.54
C LYS A 79 4.36 1.81 21.86
N GLU A 80 4.37 1.33 23.10
CA GLU A 80 3.44 0.27 23.52
C GLU A 80 1.98 0.78 23.51
N TYR A 81 1.79 2.05 23.90
CA TYR A 81 0.54 2.79 23.77
C TYR A 81 0.82 4.19 23.23
N PHE A 82 -0.17 4.83 22.61
CA PHE A 82 0.01 6.20 22.07
C PHE A 82 0.44 7.21 23.16
N TRP A 83 0.02 7.01 24.41
CA TRP A 83 0.39 7.84 25.57
C TRP A 83 1.69 7.40 26.27
N SER A 84 2.33 6.32 25.84
CA SER A 84 3.60 5.88 26.44
C SER A 84 4.67 6.94 26.23
N TYR A 85 5.38 7.25 27.32
CA TYR A 85 6.53 8.14 27.30
C TYR A 85 7.73 7.46 26.64
N ASP A 86 7.95 6.18 26.98
CA ASP A 86 9.01 5.37 26.43
C ASP A 86 8.61 4.74 25.09
N ALA A 87 9.53 4.76 24.13
CA ALA A 87 9.41 4.06 22.86
C ALA A 87 10.53 3.01 22.78
N THR A 88 10.16 1.78 22.45
CA THR A 88 11.12 0.71 22.20
C THR A 88 11.63 0.83 20.76
N GLU A 89 12.95 0.82 20.59
CA GLU A 89 13.56 0.68 19.27
C GLU A 89 13.69 -0.82 18.94
N LEU A 90 13.13 -1.21 17.80
CA LEU A 90 13.18 -2.57 17.28
C LEU A 90 13.91 -2.56 15.94
N ALA A 91 14.76 -3.55 15.71
CA ALA A 91 15.35 -3.82 14.42
C ALA A 91 14.55 -4.92 13.72
N ILE A 92 13.95 -4.61 12.58
CA ILE A 92 13.11 -5.53 11.79
C ILE A 92 13.57 -5.60 10.33
N PRO A 93 13.24 -6.65 9.57
CA PRO A 93 13.54 -6.71 8.15
C PRO A 93 12.89 -5.54 7.35
N PRO A 94 13.58 -4.98 6.34
CA PRO A 94 13.02 -3.96 5.46
C PRO A 94 11.98 -4.59 4.51
N VAL A 95 10.70 -4.48 4.84
CA VAL A 95 9.61 -5.07 4.04
C VAL A 95 8.63 -3.99 3.60
N LEU A 96 8.35 -3.93 2.28
CA LEU A 96 7.30 -3.11 1.69
C LEU A 96 6.06 -3.97 1.43
N ASN A 97 4.91 -3.54 1.91
CA ASN A 97 3.62 -4.15 1.62
C ASN A 97 2.84 -3.25 0.66
N LEU A 98 2.21 -3.86 -0.33
CA LEU A 98 1.34 -3.22 -1.31
C LEU A 98 0.03 -4.00 -1.39
N GLN A 99 -1.08 -3.29 -1.56
CA GLN A 99 -2.40 -3.87 -1.73
C GLN A 99 -3.16 -3.14 -2.83
N VAL A 100 -3.97 -3.89 -3.58
CA VAL A 100 -4.90 -3.37 -4.59
C VAL A 100 -6.31 -3.52 -4.05
N TRP A 101 -7.12 -2.47 -4.19
CA TRP A 101 -8.50 -2.43 -3.69
C TRP A 101 -9.46 -1.90 -4.75
N ASP A 102 -10.72 -2.29 -4.63
CA ASP A 102 -11.86 -1.65 -5.27
C ASP A 102 -12.42 -0.59 -4.32
N ASN A 103 -12.51 0.66 -4.77
CA ASN A 103 -13.00 1.79 -3.99
C ASN A 103 -14.47 2.07 -4.30
N ASP A 104 -15.33 1.31 -3.64
CA ASP A 104 -16.77 1.41 -3.82
C ASP A 104 -17.33 2.73 -3.27
N LYS A 105 -18.23 3.37 -4.04
CA LYS A 105 -18.86 4.64 -3.61
C LYS A 105 -20.01 4.45 -2.63
N PHE A 106 -20.66 3.29 -2.67
CA PHE A 106 -21.91 3.03 -1.96
C PHE A 106 -21.86 1.77 -1.08
N SER A 107 -20.77 1.01 -1.14
CA SER A 107 -20.47 -0.19 -0.35
C SER A 107 -19.11 -0.08 0.33
N ALA A 108 -18.68 -1.12 1.03
CA ALA A 108 -17.35 -1.18 1.63
C ALA A 108 -16.32 -1.57 0.56
N ASP A 109 -15.15 -0.94 0.57
CA ASP A 109 -14.04 -1.25 -0.34
C ASP A 109 -13.72 -2.76 -0.34
N ASP A 110 -13.60 -3.35 -1.53
CA ASP A 110 -13.24 -4.75 -1.71
C ASP A 110 -11.73 -4.94 -1.85
N PHE A 111 -11.16 -5.89 -1.11
CA PHE A 111 -9.76 -6.27 -1.26
C PHE A 111 -9.56 -7.14 -2.50
N LEU A 112 -8.65 -6.72 -3.40
CA LEU A 112 -8.43 -7.40 -4.68
C LEU A 112 -7.13 -8.20 -4.70
N GLY A 113 -6.09 -7.75 -3.99
CA GLY A 113 -4.81 -8.46 -3.95
C GLY A 113 -3.76 -7.78 -3.09
N ALA A 114 -2.69 -8.52 -2.80
CA ALA A 114 -1.54 -8.02 -2.03
C ALA A 114 -0.22 -8.51 -2.61
N LEU A 115 0.82 -7.71 -2.40
CA LEU A 115 2.21 -8.01 -2.71
C LEU A 115 3.08 -7.57 -1.53
N THR A 116 3.93 -8.47 -1.05
CA THR A 116 4.91 -8.18 -0.01
C THR A 116 6.31 -8.37 -0.60
N LEU A 117 7.16 -7.36 -0.45
CA LEU A 117 8.53 -7.33 -0.97
C LEU A 117 9.51 -7.23 0.18
N ASP A 118 10.41 -8.21 0.27
CA ASP A 118 11.64 -8.11 1.07
C ASP A 118 12.66 -7.29 0.28
N LEU A 119 13.21 -6.24 0.90
CA LEU A 119 14.09 -5.26 0.26
C LEU A 119 15.59 -5.55 0.50
N ASN A 120 15.91 -6.73 1.06
CA ASN A 120 17.30 -7.17 1.33
C ASN A 120 18.03 -7.77 0.13
#